data_AF-A0A8B7DFJ5-F1
#
_entry.id   AF-A0A8B7DFJ5-F1
#
_cell.length_a   1.000
_cell.length_b   1.000
_cell.length_c   1.000
_cell.angle_alpha   90.00
_cell.angle_beta   90.00
_cell.angle_gamma   90.00
#
_symmetry.space_group_name_H-M   'P 1'
#
loop_
_entity.id
_entity.type
_entity.pdbx_description
1 polymer ?
#
loop_
_entity_poly.entity_id
_entity_poly.type
_entity_poly.pdbx_seq_one_letter_code
_entity_poly.pdbx_strand_id
1 'polypeptide(L)'
;MLASCFRFTINYQKQVLYQAAIKVSKTCFASTWFQNIELPKYRDGFNEIPELDSASEVVQKLFSLEYASESAIRNCVRSYNNKKYATKLEQSIVNNTYHIRMMTEKLKANPRDRAGKVFLIWAIDQRKKRLKKLMAADIESYKNIIKEHNIPPLESPHAPHNKYKFRKFKINVPLEKTRKIEDFEKDRVY
;
A
#
# COMPACT_ATOMS: atom_id res chain seq x y z
N MET A 1 16.23 41.21 31.87
CA MET A 1 15.11 41.16 30.89
C MET A 1 15.39 40.36 29.61
N LEU A 2 16.63 39.94 29.31
CA LEU A 2 16.96 39.26 28.04
C LEU A 2 16.65 37.74 28.01
N ALA A 3 16.56 37.07 29.16
CA ALA A 3 16.36 35.62 29.24
C ALA A 3 14.93 35.14 28.92
N SER A 4 13.90 35.99 29.08
CA SER A 4 12.51 35.61 28.78
C SER A 4 12.22 35.62 27.27
N CYS A 5 12.82 36.54 26.52
CA CYS A 5 12.67 36.61 25.06
C CYS A 5 13.24 35.37 24.35
N PHE A 6 14.40 34.86 24.81
CA PHE A 6 15.03 33.68 24.21
C PHE A 6 14.19 32.41 24.38
N ARG A 7 13.54 32.24 25.55
CA ARG A 7 12.69 31.08 25.82
C ARG A 7 11.39 31.09 24.99
N PHE A 8 10.88 32.29 24.68
CA PHE A 8 9.69 32.46 23.84
C PHE A 8 9.98 32.11 22.37
N THR A 9 11.13 32.55 21.84
CA THR A 9 11.52 32.26 20.45
C THR A 9 11.74 30.76 20.18
N ILE A 10 12.35 30.03 21.13
CA ILE A 10 12.57 28.58 21.02
C ILE A 10 11.24 27.80 21.04
N ASN A 11 10.29 28.20 21.89
CA ASN A 11 8.97 27.56 21.95
C ASN A 11 8.14 27.83 20.69
N TYR A 12 8.22 29.05 20.14
CA TYR A 12 7.55 29.39 18.89
C TYR A 12 8.14 28.62 17.71
N GLN A 13 9.47 28.50 17.62
CA GLN A 13 10.10 27.68 16.59
C GLN A 13 9.75 26.19 16.72
N LYS A 14 9.67 25.64 17.94
CA LYS A 14 9.17 24.27 18.16
C LYS A 14 7.73 24.09 17.71
N GLN A 15 6.83 25.04 18.01
CA GLN A 15 5.43 24.99 17.56
C GLN A 15 5.31 25.11 16.04
N VAL A 16 6.08 25.99 15.40
CA VAL A 16 6.09 26.12 13.93
C VAL A 16 6.65 24.87 13.26
N LEU A 17 7.71 24.26 13.80
CA LEU A 17 8.22 22.97 13.33
C LEU A 17 7.22 21.83 13.54
N TYR A 18 6.49 21.83 14.66
CA TYR A 18 5.41 20.86 14.91
C TYR A 18 4.28 21.03 13.89
N GLN A 19 3.86 22.28 13.61
CA GLN A 19 2.83 22.55 12.62
C GLN A 19 3.27 22.28 11.18
N ALA A 20 4.55 22.51 10.86
CA ALA A 20 5.14 22.15 9.57
C ALA A 20 5.20 20.62 9.41
N ALA A 21 5.59 19.87 10.45
CA ALA A 21 5.55 18.42 10.47
C ALA A 21 4.13 17.87 10.31
N ILE A 22 3.12 18.52 10.93
CA ILE A 22 1.70 18.19 10.74
C ILE A 22 1.21 18.51 9.32
N LYS A 23 1.72 19.58 8.68
CA LYS A 23 1.40 19.87 7.26
C LYS A 23 2.02 18.85 6.29
N VAL A 24 3.23 18.38 6.56
CA VAL A 24 3.86 17.29 5.80
C VAL A 24 3.17 15.94 6.07
N SER A 25 2.63 15.72 7.28
CA SER A 25 1.91 14.48 7.58
C SER A 25 0.53 14.40 6.90
N LYS A 26 -0.13 15.54 6.63
CA LYS A 26 -1.42 15.56 5.90
C LYS A 26 -1.31 15.09 4.45
N THR A 27 -0.13 15.16 3.83
CA THR A 27 0.10 14.55 2.50
C THR A 27 0.24 13.03 2.53
N CYS A 28 0.35 12.41 3.72
CA CYS A 28 0.52 10.96 3.84
C CYS A 28 -0.79 10.17 3.86
N PHE A 29 -1.94 10.80 4.15
CA PHE A 29 -3.23 10.12 4.26
C PHE A 29 -4.07 10.14 2.97
N ALA A 30 -3.70 10.97 1.98
CA ALA A 30 -4.27 10.92 0.63
C ALA A 30 -3.71 9.76 -0.20
N SER A 31 -3.43 8.63 0.45
CA SER A 31 -2.76 7.50 -0.17
C SER A 31 -3.82 6.59 -0.77
N THR A 32 -3.97 6.65 -2.09
CA THR A 32 -4.99 5.94 -2.89
C THR A 32 -4.90 4.41 -2.83
N TRP A 33 -3.91 3.83 -2.15
CA TRP A 33 -3.60 2.40 -2.25
C TRP A 33 -4.61 1.47 -1.55
N PHE A 34 -5.42 1.98 -0.63
CA PHE A 34 -6.51 1.23 0.02
C PHE A 34 -7.89 1.50 -0.60
N GLN A 35 -7.94 2.03 -1.83
CA GLN A 35 -9.18 2.12 -2.60
C GLN A 35 -9.97 0.81 -2.55
N ASN A 36 -11.25 0.92 -2.17
CA ASN A 36 -12.24 -0.15 -2.03
C ASN A 36 -12.22 -0.95 -0.70
N ILE A 37 -11.54 -0.48 0.35
CA ILE A 37 -11.75 -0.99 1.72
C ILE A 37 -12.51 0.04 2.55
N GLU A 38 -13.58 -0.41 3.19
CA GLU A 38 -14.17 0.28 4.34
C GLU A 38 -13.27 0.04 5.54
N LEU A 39 -12.32 0.94 5.76
CA LEU A 39 -11.42 0.86 6.90
C LEU A 39 -12.18 1.17 8.19
N PRO A 40 -11.80 0.55 9.32
CA PRO A 40 -12.40 0.85 10.61
C PRO A 40 -12.14 2.31 11.01
N LYS A 41 -13.02 2.87 11.85
CA LYS A 41 -12.93 4.28 12.31
C LYS A 41 -11.63 4.56 13.07
N TYR A 42 -11.23 3.63 13.94
CA TYR A 42 -10.06 3.75 14.80
C TYR A 42 -8.97 2.73 14.45
N ARG A 43 -7.78 2.98 15.00
CA ARG A 43 -6.66 2.04 14.97
C ARG A 43 -7.05 0.68 15.55
N ASP A 44 -6.31 -0.34 15.14
CA ASP A 44 -6.54 -1.71 15.57
C ASP A 44 -6.50 -1.81 17.11
N GLY A 45 -7.44 -2.55 17.69
CA GLY A 45 -7.64 -2.67 19.14
C GLY A 45 -8.48 -1.57 19.81
N PHE A 46 -8.76 -0.44 19.15
CA PHE A 46 -9.56 0.65 19.73
C PHE A 46 -11.02 0.68 19.27
N ASN A 47 -11.38 -0.12 18.26
CA ASN A 47 -12.73 -0.14 17.70
C ASN A 47 -13.79 -0.78 18.61
N GLU A 48 -13.37 -1.57 19.59
CA GLU A 48 -14.27 -2.32 20.49
C GLU A 48 -14.56 -1.55 21.79
N ILE A 49 -14.00 -0.35 21.95
CA ILE A 49 -14.08 0.45 23.19
C ILE A 49 -15.23 1.47 23.07
N PRO A 50 -16.36 1.30 23.79
CA PRO A 50 -17.50 2.22 23.69
C PRO A 50 -17.22 3.60 24.29
N GLU A 51 -16.29 3.69 25.24
CA GLU A 51 -15.87 4.96 25.89
C GLU A 51 -15.20 5.91 24.89
N LEU A 52 -14.63 5.37 23.82
CA LEU A 52 -13.97 6.18 22.81
C LEU A 52 -14.98 6.94 21.95
N ASP A 53 -16.18 6.40 21.76
CA ASP A 53 -17.24 7.07 20.98
C ASP A 53 -17.92 8.19 21.77
N SER A 54 -17.94 8.11 23.11
CA SER A 54 -18.42 9.19 23.98
C SER A 54 -17.33 10.21 24.35
N ALA A 55 -16.07 9.93 24.03
CA ALA A 55 -14.96 10.83 24.30
C ALA A 55 -15.01 12.11 23.46
N SER A 56 -14.30 13.15 23.92
CA SER A 56 -14.17 14.41 23.17
C SER A 56 -13.61 14.20 21.75
N GLU A 57 -14.00 15.07 20.81
CA GLU A 57 -13.59 14.99 19.40
C GLU A 57 -12.06 14.94 19.23
N VAL A 58 -11.32 15.69 20.06
CA VAL A 58 -9.85 15.72 20.03
C VAL A 58 -9.26 14.33 20.33
N VAL A 59 -9.84 13.61 21.29
CA VAL A 59 -9.40 12.26 21.66
C VAL A 59 -9.78 11.27 20.55
N GLN A 60 -11.00 11.34 20.02
CA GLN A 60 -11.42 10.50 18.88
C GLN A 60 -10.48 10.67 17.69
N LYS A 61 -10.09 11.91 17.39
CA LYS A 61 -9.18 12.25 16.30
C LYS A 61 -7.77 11.67 16.51
N LEU A 62 -7.28 11.63 17.74
CA LEU A 62 -5.97 11.05 18.06
C LEU A 62 -5.90 9.55 17.74
N PHE A 63 -6.98 8.82 18.02
CA PHE A 63 -7.10 7.38 17.77
C PHE A 63 -7.64 7.02 16.39
N SER A 64 -8.11 8.01 15.62
CA SER A 64 -8.54 7.82 14.24
C SER A 64 -7.41 7.32 13.35
N LEU A 65 -7.79 6.67 12.25
CA LEU A 65 -6.82 6.26 11.23
C LEU A 65 -6.15 7.45 10.56
N GLU A 66 -6.81 8.60 10.42
CA GLU A 66 -6.27 9.79 9.76
C GLU A 66 -4.92 10.26 10.34
N TYR A 67 -4.75 10.09 11.65
CA TYR A 67 -3.55 10.47 12.39
C TYR A 67 -2.64 9.27 12.69
N ALA A 68 -2.99 8.09 12.17
CA ALA A 68 -2.24 6.87 12.41
C ALA A 68 -0.94 6.82 11.59
N SER A 69 0.04 6.10 12.14
CA SER A 69 1.24 5.76 11.38
C SER A 69 0.90 4.77 10.27
N GLU A 70 1.68 4.74 9.21
CA GLU A 70 1.52 3.76 8.12
C GLU A 70 1.55 2.32 8.64
N SER A 71 2.37 2.02 9.65
CA SER A 71 2.39 0.69 10.28
C SER A 71 1.05 0.33 10.92
N ALA A 72 0.40 1.28 11.59
CA ALA A 72 -0.90 1.08 12.21
C ALA A 72 -1.99 0.87 11.16
N ILE A 73 -1.98 1.66 10.07
CA ILE A 73 -2.92 1.47 8.94
C ILE A 73 -2.74 0.08 8.33
N ARG A 74 -1.50 -0.37 8.09
CA ARG A 74 -1.22 -1.72 7.58
C ARG A 74 -1.74 -2.82 8.51
N ASN A 75 -1.62 -2.62 9.82
CA ASN A 75 -2.14 -3.57 10.80
C ASN A 75 -3.68 -3.64 10.72
N CYS A 76 -4.36 -2.50 10.63
CA CYS A 76 -5.81 -2.46 10.43
C CYS A 76 -6.25 -3.19 9.15
N VAL A 77 -5.57 -2.94 8.02
CA VAL A 77 -5.84 -3.64 6.75
C VAL A 77 -5.64 -5.15 6.93
N ARG A 78 -4.57 -5.57 7.60
CA ARG A 78 -4.29 -6.98 7.86
C ARG A 78 -5.37 -7.62 8.73
N SER A 79 -5.76 -6.97 9.83
CA SER A 79 -6.79 -7.45 10.74
C SER A 79 -8.16 -7.53 10.05
N TYR A 80 -8.50 -6.54 9.23
CA TYR A 80 -9.70 -6.57 8.40
C TYR A 80 -9.69 -7.75 7.42
N ASN A 81 -8.60 -7.94 6.66
CA ASN A 81 -8.48 -9.04 5.70
C ASN A 81 -8.52 -10.41 6.38
N ASN A 82 -7.94 -10.54 7.57
CA ASN A 82 -7.98 -11.78 8.35
C ASN A 82 -9.41 -12.14 8.79
N LYS A 83 -10.27 -11.13 9.05
CA LYS A 83 -11.69 -11.34 9.37
C LYS A 83 -12.51 -11.63 8.11
N LYS A 84 -12.17 -11.01 6.97
CA LYS A 84 -12.93 -11.10 5.71
C LYS A 84 -12.70 -12.38 4.93
N TYR A 85 -11.45 -12.83 4.80
CA TYR A 85 -11.10 -14.02 4.00
C TYR A 85 -10.89 -15.23 4.88
N ALA A 86 -11.48 -16.36 4.50
CA ALA A 86 -11.44 -17.59 5.30
C ALA A 86 -10.05 -18.24 5.30
N THR A 87 -9.39 -18.31 4.13
CA THR A 87 -8.12 -19.02 4.03
C THR A 87 -6.91 -18.11 4.20
N LYS A 88 -5.86 -18.64 4.84
CA LYS A 88 -4.57 -17.93 4.99
C LYS A 88 -3.94 -17.56 3.65
N LEU A 89 -4.21 -18.33 2.58
CA LEU A 89 -3.66 -18.06 1.25
C LEU A 89 -4.30 -16.81 0.64
N GLU A 90 -5.62 -16.70 0.69
CA GLU A 90 -6.38 -15.52 0.25
C GLU A 90 -5.96 -14.29 1.04
N GLN A 91 -5.95 -14.38 2.38
CA GLN A 91 -5.46 -13.31 3.27
C GLN A 91 -4.06 -12.84 2.85
N SER A 92 -3.16 -13.77 2.56
CA SER A 92 -1.78 -13.49 2.16
C SER A 92 -1.66 -12.84 0.78
N ILE A 93 -2.53 -13.20 -0.17
CA ILE A 93 -2.60 -12.58 -1.50
C ILE A 93 -3.08 -11.14 -1.38
N VAL A 94 -4.19 -10.93 -0.66
CA VAL A 94 -4.83 -9.62 -0.50
C VAL A 94 -3.92 -8.66 0.27
N ASN A 95 -3.34 -9.10 1.39
CA ASN A 95 -2.36 -8.31 2.15
C ASN A 95 -1.14 -7.92 1.29
N ASN A 96 -0.66 -8.83 0.43
CA ASN A 96 0.43 -8.54 -0.49
C ASN A 96 0.02 -7.52 -1.56
N THR A 97 -1.20 -7.60 -2.09
CA THR A 97 -1.73 -6.61 -3.04
C THR A 97 -1.74 -5.19 -2.45
N TYR A 98 -2.22 -5.02 -1.23
CA TYR A 98 -2.16 -3.71 -0.57
C TYR A 98 -0.73 -3.21 -0.36
N HIS A 99 0.17 -4.12 0.02
CA HIS A 99 1.57 -3.79 0.16
C HIS A 99 2.22 -3.34 -1.16
N ILE A 100 1.91 -4.02 -2.28
CA ILE A 100 2.36 -3.64 -3.63
C ILE A 100 1.87 -2.23 -3.97
N ARG A 101 0.57 -1.94 -3.78
CA ARG A 101 -0.01 -0.62 -4.09
C ARG A 101 0.64 0.49 -3.27
N MET A 102 0.81 0.27 -1.96
CA MET A 102 1.49 1.18 -1.06
C MET A 102 2.94 1.46 -1.50
N MET A 103 3.69 0.42 -1.86
CA MET A 103 5.05 0.57 -2.37
C MET A 103 5.11 1.29 -3.72
N THR A 104 4.16 1.02 -4.61
CA THR A 104 4.04 1.72 -5.89
C THR A 104 3.88 3.22 -5.67
N GLU A 105 3.02 3.65 -4.73
CA GLU A 105 2.87 5.08 -4.40
C GLU A 105 4.14 5.69 -3.80
N LYS A 106 4.81 4.97 -2.89
CA LYS A 106 6.10 5.41 -2.34
C LYS A 106 7.16 5.60 -3.41
N LEU A 107 7.24 4.66 -4.36
CA LEU A 107 8.20 4.73 -5.46
C LEU A 107 7.82 5.79 -6.49
N LYS A 108 6.53 6.13 -6.64
CA LYS A 108 6.11 7.29 -7.44
C LYS A 108 6.66 8.58 -6.87
N ALA A 109 6.58 8.75 -5.54
CA ALA A 109 7.17 9.90 -4.85
C ALA A 109 8.70 9.88 -4.89
N ASN A 110 9.30 8.70 -4.74
CA ASN A 110 10.75 8.50 -4.68
C ASN A 110 11.26 7.54 -5.79
N PRO A 111 11.28 7.96 -7.07
CA PRO A 111 11.56 7.07 -8.19
C PRO A 111 13.03 6.63 -8.28
N ARG A 112 13.93 7.21 -7.49
CA ARG A 112 15.35 6.85 -7.46
C ARG A 112 15.68 5.70 -6.50
N ASP A 113 14.73 5.28 -5.66
CA ASP A 113 14.94 4.16 -4.74
C ASP A 113 15.04 2.84 -5.52
N ARG A 114 16.26 2.29 -5.59
CA ARG A 114 16.56 1.04 -6.29
C ARG A 114 16.16 -0.18 -5.45
N ALA A 115 16.36 -0.11 -4.14
CA ALA A 115 16.06 -1.22 -3.24
C ALA A 115 14.54 -1.46 -3.19
N GLY A 116 13.76 -0.38 -3.07
CA GLY A 116 12.30 -0.46 -3.13
C GLY A 116 11.78 -1.04 -4.45
N LYS A 117 12.39 -0.70 -5.60
CA LYS A 117 12.02 -1.31 -6.89
C LYS A 117 12.26 -2.81 -6.94
N VAL A 118 13.42 -3.26 -6.46
CA VAL A 118 13.74 -4.70 -6.39
C VAL A 118 12.72 -5.42 -5.51
N PHE A 119 12.40 -4.83 -4.36
CA PHE A 119 11.45 -5.41 -3.43
C PHE A 119 10.00 -5.39 -3.96
N LEU A 120 9.60 -4.36 -4.70
CA LEU A 120 8.31 -4.31 -5.40
C LEU A 120 8.19 -5.44 -6.42
N ILE A 121 9.22 -5.65 -7.25
CA ILE A 121 9.25 -6.75 -8.22
C ILE A 121 9.14 -8.09 -7.50
N TRP A 122 9.91 -8.28 -6.43
CA TRP A 122 9.85 -9.50 -5.62
C TRP A 122 8.46 -9.72 -5.03
N ALA A 123 7.80 -8.68 -4.50
CA ALA A 123 6.45 -8.79 -3.95
C ALA A 123 5.43 -9.22 -5.01
N ILE A 124 5.51 -8.65 -6.23
CA ILE A 124 4.67 -9.04 -7.38
C ILE A 124 4.88 -10.52 -7.72
N ASP A 125 6.13 -10.99 -7.78
CA ASP A 125 6.45 -12.39 -8.06
C ASP A 125 5.95 -13.32 -6.94
N GLN A 126 6.00 -12.91 -5.67
CA GLN A 126 5.43 -13.67 -4.55
C GLN A 126 3.91 -13.78 -4.64
N ARG A 127 3.21 -12.68 -4.93
CA ARG A 127 1.75 -12.69 -5.12
C ARG A 127 1.36 -13.60 -6.27
N LYS A 128 2.09 -13.53 -7.40
CA LYS A 128 1.91 -14.43 -8.55
C LYS A 128 2.03 -15.90 -8.16
N LYS A 129 3.07 -16.27 -7.40
CA LYS A 129 3.26 -17.65 -6.91
C LYS A 129 2.08 -18.11 -6.05
N ARG A 130 1.55 -17.23 -5.20
CA ARG A 130 0.38 -17.52 -4.34
C ARG A 130 -0.91 -17.63 -5.16
N LEU A 131 -1.12 -16.76 -6.15
CA LEU A 131 -2.25 -16.84 -7.07
C LEU A 131 -2.25 -18.14 -7.87
N LYS A 132 -1.08 -18.63 -8.32
CA LYS A 132 -0.98 -19.96 -8.97
C LYS A 132 -1.41 -21.09 -8.04
N LYS A 133 -1.03 -21.02 -6.76
CA LYS A 133 -1.49 -21.99 -5.75
C LYS A 133 -2.98 -21.90 -5.50
N LEU A 134 -3.53 -20.69 -5.43
CA LEU A 134 -4.96 -20.48 -5.22
C LEU A 134 -5.76 -21.00 -6.41
N MET A 135 -5.35 -20.67 -7.64
CA MET A 135 -5.99 -21.15 -8.86
C MET A 135 -6.03 -22.68 -8.96
N ALA A 136 -5.00 -23.37 -8.47
CA ALA A 136 -4.97 -24.83 -8.44
C ALA A 136 -5.85 -25.46 -7.35
N ALA A 137 -6.09 -24.73 -6.24
CA ALA A 137 -6.86 -25.21 -5.10
C ALA A 137 -8.35 -24.86 -5.21
N ASP A 138 -8.65 -23.60 -5.55
CA ASP A 138 -10.00 -23.04 -5.65
C ASP A 138 -10.04 -21.96 -6.74
N ILE A 139 -10.67 -22.31 -7.86
CA ILE A 139 -10.81 -21.45 -9.03
C ILE A 139 -11.83 -20.32 -8.77
N GLU A 140 -12.84 -20.55 -7.95
CA GLU A 140 -13.90 -19.57 -7.68
C GLU A 140 -13.35 -18.44 -6.80
N SER A 141 -12.67 -18.80 -5.70
CA SER A 141 -11.96 -17.83 -4.86
C SER A 141 -10.93 -17.02 -5.65
N TYR A 142 -10.20 -17.66 -6.57
CA TYR A 142 -9.27 -16.97 -7.46
C TYR A 142 -9.95 -15.90 -8.33
N LYS A 143 -11.08 -16.24 -8.98
CA LYS A 143 -11.84 -15.28 -9.82
C LYS A 143 -12.38 -14.13 -8.99
N ASN A 144 -12.91 -14.42 -7.81
CA ASN A 144 -13.46 -13.42 -6.89
C ASN A 144 -12.39 -12.42 -6.46
N ILE A 145 -11.22 -12.90 -6.03
CA ILE A 145 -10.12 -12.04 -5.58
C ILE A 145 -9.58 -11.17 -6.72
N ILE A 146 -9.43 -11.71 -7.93
CA ILE A 146 -8.99 -10.92 -9.08
C ILE A 146 -9.95 -9.79 -9.38
N LYS A 147 -11.25 -10.09 -9.41
CA LYS A 147 -12.29 -9.11 -9.71
C LYS A 147 -12.37 -8.03 -8.63
N GLU A 148 -12.38 -8.44 -7.36
CA GLU A 148 -12.50 -7.52 -6.23
C GLU A 148 -11.30 -6.57 -6.11
N HIS A 149 -10.09 -7.09 -6.29
CA HIS A 149 -8.85 -6.33 -6.12
C HIS A 149 -8.28 -5.77 -7.43
N ASN A 150 -9.00 -5.89 -8.54
CA ASN A 150 -8.56 -5.46 -9.88
C ASN A 150 -7.13 -5.96 -10.21
N ILE A 151 -6.81 -7.20 -9.83
CA ILE A 151 -5.50 -7.80 -10.06
C ILE A 151 -5.47 -8.34 -11.50
N PRO A 152 -4.40 -8.13 -12.29
CA PRO A 152 -4.34 -8.74 -13.61
C PRO A 152 -4.39 -10.28 -13.52
N PRO A 153 -5.24 -10.95 -14.32
CA PRO A 153 -5.37 -12.40 -14.28
C PRO A 153 -4.11 -13.09 -14.76
N LEU A 154 -3.77 -14.25 -14.18
CA LEU A 154 -2.62 -15.04 -14.62
C LEU A 154 -2.80 -15.48 -16.08
N GLU A 155 -1.86 -15.07 -16.93
CA GLU A 155 -1.80 -15.53 -18.31
C GLU A 155 -1.00 -16.83 -18.41
N SER A 156 -1.02 -17.48 -19.58
CA SER A 156 -0.14 -18.62 -19.86
C SER A 156 1.24 -18.11 -20.30
N PRO A 157 2.34 -18.73 -19.81
CA PRO A 157 3.68 -18.41 -20.31
C PRO A 157 3.83 -18.63 -21.83
N HIS A 158 3.03 -19.53 -22.38
CA HIS A 158 3.03 -19.91 -23.79
C HIS A 158 2.09 -19.08 -24.67
N ALA A 159 1.45 -18.04 -24.12
CA ALA A 159 0.59 -17.18 -24.92
C ALA A 159 1.40 -16.53 -26.08
N PRO A 160 0.80 -16.33 -27.27
CA PRO A 160 1.52 -15.85 -28.46
C PRO A 160 2.30 -14.55 -28.23
N HIS A 161 1.75 -13.62 -27.44
CA HIS A 161 2.39 -12.35 -27.08
C HIS A 161 3.54 -12.49 -26.06
N ASN A 162 3.67 -13.65 -25.40
CA ASN A 162 4.73 -13.96 -24.43
C ASN A 162 5.96 -14.59 -25.09
N LYS A 163 5.79 -15.27 -26.23
CA LYS A 163 6.86 -15.96 -27.00
C LYS A 163 8.06 -15.07 -27.34
N TYR A 164 7.85 -13.76 -27.51
CA TYR A 164 8.88 -12.83 -27.98
C TYR A 164 9.21 -11.70 -26.99
N LYS A 165 8.79 -11.78 -25.72
CA LYS A 165 9.09 -10.69 -24.77
C LYS A 165 10.58 -10.51 -24.48
N PHE A 166 11.39 -11.56 -24.57
CA PHE A 166 12.84 -11.46 -24.50
C PHE A 166 13.46 -10.79 -25.75
N ARG A 167 12.77 -10.77 -26.90
CA ARG A 167 13.21 -10.09 -28.12
C ARG A 167 12.85 -8.59 -28.14
N LYS A 168 12.05 -8.08 -27.20
CA LYS A 168 11.75 -6.64 -27.08
C LYS A 168 12.98 -5.81 -26.71
N PHE A 169 14.02 -6.44 -26.17
CA PHE A 169 15.26 -5.78 -25.77
C PHE A 169 16.40 -5.97 -26.78
N LYS A 170 16.06 -6.10 -28.08
CA LYS A 170 17.08 -6.11 -29.14
C LYS A 170 17.90 -4.83 -29.05
N ILE A 171 19.21 -4.99 -29.02
CA ILE A 171 20.20 -3.91 -29.15
C ILE A 171 19.82 -3.11 -30.41
N ASN A 172 19.77 -1.78 -30.30
CA ASN A 172 19.39 -0.80 -31.35
C ASN A 172 17.90 -0.73 -31.73
N VAL A 173 16.98 -1.32 -30.97
CA VAL A 173 15.54 -1.03 -31.13
C VAL A 173 15.14 0.13 -30.22
N PRO A 174 14.61 1.25 -30.76
CA PRO A 174 14.15 2.36 -29.94
C PRO A 174 12.99 1.90 -29.04
N LEU A 175 13.08 2.19 -27.75
CA LEU A 175 12.00 1.91 -26.81
C LEU A 175 10.85 2.88 -27.05
N GLU A 176 9.67 2.36 -27.38
CA GLU A 176 8.45 3.17 -27.57
C GLU A 176 8.10 4.00 -26.32
N LYS A 177 8.37 3.44 -25.12
CA LYS A 177 8.14 4.13 -23.84
C LYS A 177 9.19 3.78 -22.80
N THR A 178 9.50 4.75 -21.94
CA THR A 178 10.26 4.50 -20.71
C THR A 178 9.40 3.72 -19.72
N ARG A 179 9.97 2.72 -19.04
CA ARG A 179 9.24 1.90 -18.07
C ARG A 179 8.87 2.75 -16.86
N LYS A 180 7.56 2.88 -16.60
CA LYS A 180 7.04 3.48 -15.36
C LYS A 180 6.85 2.40 -14.31
N ILE A 181 6.77 2.81 -13.04
CA ILE A 181 6.61 1.88 -11.91
C ILE A 181 5.30 1.08 -12.02
N GLU A 182 4.25 1.70 -12.53
CA GLU A 182 2.94 1.07 -12.76
C GLU A 182 2.98 -0.04 -13.82
N ASP A 183 3.93 0.00 -14.74
CA ASP A 183 4.06 -1.02 -15.79
C ASP A 183 4.59 -2.35 -15.20
N PHE A 184 5.27 -2.34 -14.05
CA PHE A 184 5.92 -3.53 -13.49
C PHE A 184 4.95 -4.66 -13.16
N GLU A 185 3.73 -4.34 -12.75
CA GLU A 185 2.71 -5.34 -12.43
C GLU A 185 2.24 -6.06 -13.72
N LYS A 186 1.88 -5.28 -14.75
CA LYS A 186 1.44 -5.81 -16.06
C LYS A 186 2.55 -6.60 -16.75
N ASP A 187 3.79 -6.15 -16.64
CA ASP A 187 4.95 -6.78 -17.26
C ASP A 187 5.32 -8.13 -16.63
N ARG A 188 4.72 -8.54 -15.51
CA ARG A 188 5.08 -9.78 -14.78
C ARG A 188 3.98 -10.83 -14.74
N VAL A 189 2.79 -10.48 -15.22
CA VAL A 189 1.62 -11.35 -15.29
C VAL A 189 1.80 -12.27 -16.51
N TYR A 190 2.16 -13.53 -16.24
CA TYR A 190 2.45 -14.63 -17.18
C TYR A 190 2.21 -15.98 -16.53
#